data_AF-A0A0S7YM10-F1
#
_entry.id   AF-A0A0S7YM10-F1
#
_cell.length_a   1.000
_cell.length_b   1.000
_cell.length_c   1.000
_cell.angle_alpha   90.00
_cell.angle_beta   90.00
_cell.angle_gamma   90.00
#
_symmetry.space_group_name_H-M   'P 1'
#
loop_
_entity.id
_entity.type
_entity.pdbx_description
1 polymer ?
#
loop_
_entity_poly.entity_id
_entity_poly.type
_entity_poly.pdbx_seq_one_letter_code
_entity_poly.pdbx_strand_id
1 'polypeptide(L)'
;SYWYSDKIVLRMYRAREATPQQAPEIYRMVAELTQRAGLPMPKVFVIPDETPNAFATGRNPQHAVVAVTEGLLRIMNREEVMGVLAHELAHVKNRDILIGSIAATMAGAIMMLASMARWSAFLGGGRDNEEGGGLGVVGLVAMSVLAPLAAMIIQMAISRSREYLADATGAAICGQSEWLARALEKLGAHSGRMPMNANPSTAHMLIVNPLAGKSLMSWFSTHPPLQERIARLRGTRVSGPPVKSTASASGRDQARATWDRLSK
;
A
#
# COMPACT_ATOMS: atom_id res chain seq x y z
N SER A 1 -3.04 -19.40 -8.10
CA SER A 1 -3.26 -17.98 -8.44
C SER A 1 -2.01 -17.10 -8.34
N TYR A 2 -1.17 -17.22 -7.30
CA TYR A 2 0.09 -16.47 -7.12
C TYR A 2 1.17 -16.71 -8.22
N TRP A 3 1.06 -17.80 -8.98
CA TRP A 3 2.10 -18.28 -9.91
C TRP A 3 1.91 -17.88 -11.39
N TYR A 4 0.76 -17.30 -11.73
CA TYR A 4 0.42 -16.88 -13.10
C TYR A 4 -0.07 -15.44 -13.20
N SER A 5 -0.14 -14.72 -12.07
CA SER A 5 -0.69 -13.36 -11.99
C SER A 5 0.11 -12.36 -12.81
N ASP A 6 1.44 -12.48 -12.84
CA ASP A 6 2.33 -11.67 -13.67
C ASP A 6 2.01 -11.82 -15.15
N LYS A 7 1.93 -13.05 -15.66
CA LYS A 7 1.63 -13.32 -17.08
C LYS A 7 0.23 -12.87 -17.48
N ILE A 8 -0.76 -13.01 -16.61
CA ILE A 8 -2.14 -12.58 -16.87
C ILE A 8 -2.20 -11.05 -16.95
N VAL A 9 -1.60 -10.35 -15.98
CA VAL A 9 -1.56 -8.88 -15.93
C VAL A 9 -0.83 -8.32 -17.15
N LEU A 10 0.38 -8.83 -17.44
CA LEU A 10 1.16 -8.39 -18.60
C LEU A 10 0.40 -8.58 -19.92
N ARG A 11 -0.33 -9.69 -20.06
CA ARG A 11 -1.11 -9.99 -21.25
C ARG A 11 -2.37 -9.13 -21.36
N MET A 12 -3.03 -8.81 -20.24
CA MET A 12 -4.16 -7.87 -20.19
C MET A 12 -3.74 -6.47 -20.63
N TYR A 13 -2.56 -6.02 -20.21
CA TYR A 13 -2.01 -4.70 -20.55
C TYR A 13 -1.23 -4.66 -21.86
N ARG A 14 -1.18 -5.77 -22.63
CA ARG A 14 -0.40 -5.88 -23.89
C ARG A 14 1.06 -5.44 -23.70
N ALA A 15 1.62 -5.74 -22.54
CA ALA A 15 2.97 -5.34 -22.17
C ALA A 15 4.00 -5.92 -23.15
N ARG A 16 4.91 -5.08 -23.62
CA ARG A 16 6.01 -5.47 -24.51
C ARG A 16 7.29 -5.58 -23.68
N GLU A 17 7.95 -6.73 -23.76
CA GLU A 17 9.23 -6.90 -23.07
C GLU A 17 10.22 -5.89 -23.64
N ALA A 18 10.86 -5.13 -22.76
CA ALA A 18 11.83 -4.11 -23.09
C ALA A 18 13.22 -4.75 -23.08
N THR A 19 13.75 -5.05 -24.27
CA THR A 19 15.14 -5.47 -24.41
C THR A 19 16.10 -4.28 -24.34
N PRO A 20 17.41 -4.51 -24.09
CA PRO A 20 18.42 -3.45 -24.15
C PRO A 20 18.43 -2.68 -25.48
N GLN A 21 17.95 -3.28 -26.57
CA GLN A 21 17.87 -2.68 -27.89
C GLN A 21 16.59 -1.86 -28.09
N GLN A 22 15.47 -2.29 -27.50
CA GLN A 22 14.16 -1.66 -27.69
C GLN A 22 13.93 -0.45 -26.77
N ALA A 23 14.38 -0.54 -25.51
CA ALA A 23 14.27 0.56 -24.55
C ALA A 23 15.57 0.68 -23.72
N PRO A 24 16.69 1.09 -24.34
CA PRO A 24 18.00 1.11 -23.70
C PRO A 24 18.04 1.95 -22.42
N GLU A 25 17.31 3.07 -22.38
CA GLU A 25 17.31 3.95 -21.22
C GLU A 25 16.64 3.31 -19.99
N ILE A 26 15.44 2.74 -20.16
CA ILE A 26 14.73 2.05 -19.07
C ILE A 26 15.56 0.87 -18.58
N TYR A 27 16.08 0.07 -19.51
CA TYR A 27 16.90 -1.10 -19.16
C TYR A 27 18.12 -0.70 -18.35
N ARG A 28 18.83 0.38 -18.74
CA ARG A 28 19.98 0.91 -17.99
C ARG A 28 19.59 1.42 -16.60
N MET A 29 18.47 2.15 -16.47
CA MET A 29 18.00 2.63 -15.17
C MET A 29 17.67 1.48 -14.23
N VAL A 30 16.96 0.44 -14.72
CA VAL A 30 16.65 -0.75 -13.91
C VAL A 30 17.93 -1.51 -13.55
N ALA A 31 18.88 -1.66 -14.48
CA ALA A 31 20.17 -2.30 -14.20
C ALA A 31 20.97 -1.55 -13.12
N GLU A 32 21.02 -0.22 -13.20
CA GLU A 32 21.70 0.64 -12.22
C GLU A 32 21.06 0.49 -10.83
N LEU A 33 19.73 0.58 -10.75
CA LEU A 33 19.00 0.48 -9.49
C LEU A 33 19.08 -0.93 -8.88
N THR A 34 18.99 -1.98 -9.69
CA THR A 34 19.11 -3.37 -9.20
C THR A 34 20.51 -3.67 -8.69
N GLN A 35 21.55 -3.16 -9.36
CA GLN A 35 22.92 -3.24 -8.87
C GLN A 35 23.07 -2.58 -7.50
N ARG A 36 22.58 -1.33 -7.34
CA ARG A 36 22.58 -0.62 -6.05
C ARG A 36 21.76 -1.34 -4.98
N ALA A 37 20.65 -1.95 -5.37
CA ALA A 37 19.76 -2.66 -4.46
C ALA A 37 20.28 -4.06 -4.06
N GLY A 38 21.27 -4.61 -4.77
CA GLY A 38 21.71 -5.99 -4.60
C GLY A 38 20.65 -7.01 -5.08
N LEU A 39 19.88 -6.65 -6.11
CA LEU A 39 18.82 -7.49 -6.69
C LEU A 39 19.27 -8.08 -8.03
N PRO A 40 18.80 -9.29 -8.38
CA PRO A 40 18.95 -9.79 -9.75
C PRO A 40 18.14 -8.91 -10.72
N MET A 41 18.59 -8.85 -11.98
CA MET A 41 17.90 -8.06 -13.01
C MET A 41 16.50 -8.64 -13.27
N PRO A 42 15.42 -7.88 -13.03
CA PRO A 42 14.07 -8.32 -13.34
C PRO A 42 13.83 -8.27 -14.85
N LYS A 43 12.76 -8.92 -15.31
CA LYS A 43 12.25 -8.64 -16.65
C LYS A 43 11.64 -7.25 -16.69
N VAL A 44 11.93 -6.49 -17.73
CA VAL A 44 11.46 -5.12 -17.90
C VAL A 44 10.42 -5.08 -19.00
N PHE A 45 9.33 -4.36 -18.79
CA PHE A 45 8.26 -4.21 -19.78
C PHE A 45 7.88 -2.75 -19.95
N VAL A 46 7.52 -2.40 -21.18
CA VAL A 46 6.82 -1.15 -21.50
C VAL A 46 5.39 -1.48 -21.91
N ILE A 47 4.45 -0.81 -21.25
CA ILE A 47 3.02 -0.98 -21.47
C ILE A 47 2.53 0.18 -22.36
N PRO A 48 1.92 -0.11 -23.54
CA PRO A 48 1.37 0.91 -24.43
C PRO A 48 0.04 1.46 -23.89
N ASP A 49 0.08 2.11 -22.74
CA ASP A 49 -1.04 2.77 -22.07
C ASP A 49 -0.67 4.23 -21.80
N GLU A 50 -1.61 5.14 -22.08
CA GLU A 50 -1.47 6.58 -21.87
C GLU A 50 -1.59 6.97 -20.39
N THR A 51 -2.17 6.10 -19.57
CA THR A 51 -2.35 6.30 -18.14
C THR A 51 -0.99 6.15 -17.44
N PRO A 52 -0.47 7.19 -16.78
CA PRO A 52 0.82 7.10 -16.09
C PRO A 52 0.78 6.08 -14.96
N ASN A 53 1.59 5.01 -15.09
CA ASN A 53 1.73 4.00 -14.06
C ASN A 53 3.07 3.26 -14.18
N ALA A 54 3.51 2.66 -13.08
CA ALA A 54 4.55 1.64 -13.04
C ALA A 54 4.23 0.67 -11.92
N PHE A 55 4.71 -0.57 -12.02
CA PHE A 55 4.59 -1.54 -10.94
C PHE A 55 5.71 -2.58 -11.02
N ALA A 56 6.09 -3.12 -9.86
CA ALA A 56 6.85 -4.36 -9.78
C ALA A 56 5.98 -5.52 -9.26
N THR A 57 6.17 -6.70 -9.86
CA THR A 57 5.53 -7.93 -9.42
C THR A 57 6.49 -9.11 -9.50
N GLY A 58 6.10 -10.28 -9.02
CA GLY A 58 6.89 -11.50 -9.09
C GLY A 58 6.89 -12.29 -7.78
N ARG A 59 7.15 -13.59 -7.90
CA ARG A 59 7.10 -14.54 -6.77
C ARG A 59 8.23 -14.34 -5.75
N ASN A 60 9.36 -13.82 -6.19
CA ASN A 60 10.54 -13.52 -5.39
C ASN A 60 11.46 -12.59 -6.20
N PRO A 61 12.53 -12.03 -5.59
CA PRO A 61 13.49 -11.19 -6.31
C PRO A 61 14.03 -11.81 -7.61
N GLN A 62 14.32 -13.11 -7.63
CA GLN A 62 14.86 -13.83 -8.79
C GLN A 62 13.90 -13.93 -9.98
N HIS A 63 12.60 -13.74 -9.73
CA HIS A 63 11.54 -13.80 -10.73
C HIS A 63 10.70 -12.54 -10.71
N ALA A 64 11.32 -11.41 -10.39
CA ALA A 64 10.69 -10.12 -10.42
C ALA A 64 10.50 -9.62 -11.86
N VAL A 65 9.45 -8.85 -12.04
CA VAL A 65 9.07 -8.15 -13.26
C VAL A 65 8.82 -6.71 -12.89
N VAL A 66 9.31 -5.79 -13.71
CA VAL A 66 9.05 -4.36 -13.60
C VAL A 66 8.41 -3.90 -14.89
N ALA A 67 7.31 -3.15 -14.79
CA ALA A 67 6.62 -2.59 -15.94
C ALA A 67 6.41 -1.09 -15.75
N VAL A 68 6.56 -0.34 -16.84
CA VAL A 68 6.28 1.11 -16.91
C VAL A 68 5.33 1.38 -18.07
N THR A 69 4.40 2.30 -17.91
CA THR A 69 3.53 2.72 -19.03
C THR A 69 4.20 3.81 -19.86
N GLU A 70 3.89 3.87 -21.15
CA GLU A 70 4.36 4.97 -22.01
C GLU A 70 3.87 6.34 -21.49
N GLY A 71 2.65 6.39 -20.93
CA GLY A 71 2.11 7.59 -20.28
C GLY A 71 3.01 8.12 -19.17
N LEU A 72 3.58 7.24 -18.35
CA LEU A 72 4.52 7.63 -17.30
C LEU A 72 5.81 8.20 -17.89
N LEU A 73 6.36 7.54 -18.92
CA LEU A 73 7.58 7.99 -19.60
C LEU A 73 7.41 9.33 -20.33
N ARG A 74 6.20 9.65 -20.78
CA ARG A 74 5.90 10.94 -21.42
C ARG A 74 5.87 12.11 -20.43
N ILE A 75 5.43 11.90 -19.19
CA ILE A 75 5.25 12.99 -18.22
C ILE A 75 6.42 13.15 -17.24
N MET A 76 7.25 12.12 -17.11
CA MET A 76 8.38 12.08 -16.18
C MET A 76 9.70 12.26 -16.90
N ASN A 77 10.62 12.97 -16.25
CA ASN A 77 12.01 12.97 -16.68
C ASN A 77 12.75 11.72 -16.13
N ARG A 78 14.00 11.53 -16.56
CA ARG A 78 14.83 10.39 -16.16
C ARG A 78 14.92 10.20 -14.65
N GLU A 79 15.12 11.29 -13.90
CA GLU A 79 15.28 11.26 -12.44
C GLU A 79 14.00 10.77 -11.76
N GLU A 80 12.86 11.33 -12.15
CA GLU A 80 11.54 10.97 -11.63
C GLU A 80 11.20 9.50 -11.94
N VAL A 81 11.52 9.02 -13.16
CA VAL A 81 11.38 7.60 -13.52
C VAL A 81 12.28 6.72 -12.64
N MET A 82 13.53 7.11 -12.41
CA MET A 82 14.42 6.37 -11.49
C MET A 82 13.88 6.33 -10.07
N GLY A 83 13.28 7.42 -9.58
CA GLY A 83 12.63 7.46 -8.27
C GLY A 83 11.49 6.45 -8.15
N VAL A 84 10.59 6.43 -9.15
CA VAL A 84 9.47 5.47 -9.19
C VAL A 84 9.98 4.02 -9.30
N LEU A 85 10.91 3.75 -10.22
CA LEU A 85 11.49 2.41 -10.36
C LEU A 85 12.20 1.93 -9.08
N ALA A 86 12.87 2.83 -8.37
CA ALA A 86 13.52 2.49 -7.11
C ALA A 86 12.50 2.11 -6.02
N HIS A 87 11.36 2.81 -5.96
CA HIS A 87 10.24 2.48 -5.08
C HIS A 87 9.65 1.09 -5.42
N GLU A 88 9.40 0.81 -6.70
CA GLU A 88 8.90 -0.49 -7.13
C GLU A 88 9.88 -1.63 -6.83
N LEU A 89 11.17 -1.42 -7.04
CA LEU A 89 12.22 -2.38 -6.67
C LEU A 89 12.34 -2.54 -5.15
N ALA A 90 12.04 -1.52 -4.37
CA ALA A 90 11.99 -1.62 -2.92
C ALA A 90 10.91 -2.59 -2.46
N HIS A 91 9.72 -2.59 -3.07
CA HIS A 91 8.68 -3.59 -2.76
C HIS A 91 9.16 -5.03 -3.01
N VAL A 92 9.90 -5.25 -4.09
CA VAL A 92 10.52 -6.55 -4.40
C VAL A 92 11.56 -6.93 -3.34
N LYS A 93 12.47 -6.01 -3.01
CA LYS A 93 13.51 -6.21 -1.99
C LYS A 93 12.93 -6.52 -0.61
N ASN A 94 11.88 -5.79 -0.25
CA ASN A 94 11.22 -5.85 1.04
C ASN A 94 10.19 -6.99 1.14
N ARG A 95 9.93 -7.70 0.03
CA ARG A 95 8.97 -8.82 -0.08
C ARG A 95 7.54 -8.43 0.28
N ASP A 96 7.14 -7.22 -0.10
CA ASP A 96 5.86 -6.63 0.31
C ASP A 96 4.66 -7.41 -0.23
N ILE A 97 4.78 -7.98 -1.43
CA ILE A 97 3.76 -8.84 -2.03
C ILE A 97 3.51 -10.09 -1.17
N LEU A 98 4.57 -10.71 -0.64
CA LEU A 98 4.45 -11.88 0.24
C LEU A 98 3.79 -11.50 1.55
N ILE A 99 4.25 -10.42 2.18
CA ILE A 99 3.70 -9.93 3.45
C ILE A 99 2.22 -9.57 3.30
N GLY A 100 1.87 -8.85 2.23
CA GLY A 100 0.49 -8.51 1.89
C GLY A 100 -0.38 -9.74 1.65
N SER A 101 0.14 -10.75 0.96
CA SER A 101 -0.57 -12.01 0.69
C SER A 101 -0.83 -12.81 1.97
N ILE A 102 0.14 -12.88 2.88
CA ILE A 102 -0.02 -13.53 4.19
C ILE A 102 -1.06 -12.78 5.02
N ALA A 103 -0.94 -11.45 5.11
CA ALA A 103 -1.87 -10.61 5.85
C ALA A 103 -3.31 -10.73 5.31
N ALA A 104 -3.49 -10.71 3.99
CA ALA A 104 -4.79 -10.89 3.35
C ALA A 104 -5.38 -12.29 3.61
N THR A 105 -4.55 -13.33 3.60
CA THR A 105 -4.97 -14.71 3.90
C THR A 105 -5.46 -14.83 5.34
N MET A 106 -4.72 -14.25 6.30
CA MET A 106 -5.11 -14.22 7.71
C MET A 106 -6.41 -13.42 7.92
N ALA A 107 -6.53 -12.25 7.29
CA ALA A 107 -7.76 -11.45 7.34
C ALA A 107 -8.96 -12.22 6.76
N GLY A 108 -8.79 -12.91 5.63
CA GLY A 108 -9.80 -13.75 5.02
C GLY A 108 -10.21 -14.92 5.93
N ALA A 109 -9.27 -15.57 6.60
CA ALA A 109 -9.55 -16.64 7.56
C ALA A 109 -10.36 -16.12 8.77
N ILE A 110 -9.98 -14.97 9.33
CA ILE A 110 -10.72 -14.31 10.42
C ILE A 110 -12.15 -13.97 9.97
N MET A 111 -12.31 -13.41 8.77
CA MET A 111 -13.62 -13.11 8.20
C MET A 111 -14.47 -14.36 8.01
N MET A 112 -13.87 -15.47 7.56
CA MET A 112 -14.57 -16.74 7.38
C MET A 112 -15.06 -17.29 8.73
N LEU A 113 -14.21 -17.28 9.76
CA LEU A 113 -14.58 -17.71 11.11
C LEU A 113 -15.68 -16.81 11.71
N ALA A 114 -15.57 -15.49 11.55
CA ALA A 114 -16.61 -14.56 11.99
C ALA A 114 -17.94 -14.79 11.26
N SER A 115 -17.90 -15.11 9.97
CA SER A 115 -19.09 -15.46 9.18
C SER A 115 -19.72 -16.78 9.63
N MET A 116 -18.90 -17.81 9.86
CA MET A 116 -19.35 -19.11 10.38
C MET A 116 -19.99 -18.97 11.76
N ALA A 117 -19.36 -18.21 12.66
CA ALA A 117 -19.92 -17.90 13.98
C ALA A 117 -21.29 -17.20 13.85
N ARG A 118 -21.42 -16.22 12.94
CA ARG A 118 -22.67 -15.52 12.68
C ARG A 118 -23.77 -16.47 12.16
N TRP A 119 -23.44 -17.34 11.20
CA TRP A 119 -24.39 -18.33 10.66
C TRP A 119 -24.79 -19.39 11.71
N SER A 120 -23.84 -19.84 12.53
CA SER A 120 -24.11 -20.79 13.61
C SER A 120 -25.00 -20.21 14.70
N ALA A 121 -24.84 -18.92 15.03
CA ALA A 121 -25.72 -18.22 15.97
C ALA A 121 -27.13 -18.02 15.41
N PHE A 122 -27.26 -17.84 14.08
CA PHE A 122 -28.55 -17.64 13.42
C PHE A 122 -29.31 -18.97 13.19
N LEU A 123 -28.62 -20.06 12.83
CA LEU A 123 -29.23 -21.39 12.64
C LEU A 123 -29.39 -22.21 13.93
N GLY A 124 -28.48 -22.01 14.89
CA GLY A 124 -28.42 -22.77 16.14
C GLY A 124 -29.18 -22.13 17.29
N GLY A 125 -29.90 -21.01 17.05
CA GLY A 125 -30.62 -20.22 18.07
C GLY A 125 -31.88 -20.88 18.65
N GLY A 126 -31.87 -22.19 18.80
CA GLY A 126 -32.96 -22.98 19.37
C GLY A 126 -32.44 -24.19 20.11
N ARG A 127 -31.63 -23.97 21.15
CA ARG A 127 -31.52 -24.94 22.26
C ARG A 127 -31.01 -24.25 23.51
N ASP A 128 -31.87 -24.34 24.52
CA ASP A 128 -31.71 -23.86 25.89
C ASP A 128 -30.29 -24.06 26.43
N ASN A 129 -29.78 -23.04 27.11
CA ASN A 129 -29.22 -23.24 28.44
C ASN A 129 -29.11 -21.89 29.13
N GLU A 130 -30.05 -21.70 30.06
CA GLU A 130 -29.78 -21.02 31.31
C GLU A 130 -28.47 -21.57 31.91
N GLU A 131 -27.73 -20.69 32.60
CA GLU A 131 -26.45 -20.94 33.28
C GLU A 131 -25.17 -20.82 32.43
N GLY A 132 -24.52 -19.66 32.56
CA GLY A 132 -23.04 -19.63 32.58
C GLY A 132 -22.33 -18.70 31.60
N GLY A 133 -22.38 -17.39 31.87
CA GLY A 133 -21.21 -16.51 31.70
C GLY A 133 -20.84 -15.98 30.31
N GLY A 134 -21.16 -14.70 30.07
CA GLY A 134 -20.29 -13.80 29.30
C GLY A 134 -20.75 -13.45 27.87
N LEU A 135 -21.85 -12.68 27.77
CA LEU A 135 -22.38 -11.92 26.62
C LEU A 135 -23.46 -12.54 25.71
N GLY A 136 -23.77 -13.84 25.78
CA GLY A 136 -24.89 -14.43 25.01
C GLY A 136 -24.89 -14.10 23.49
N VAL A 137 -26.07 -14.11 22.87
CA VAL A 137 -26.26 -13.80 21.44
C VAL A 137 -25.75 -12.39 21.08
N VAL A 138 -25.86 -11.43 22.01
CA VAL A 138 -25.43 -10.03 21.80
C VAL A 138 -23.91 -9.92 21.65
N GLY A 139 -23.12 -10.65 22.45
CA GLY A 139 -21.66 -10.69 22.33
C GLY A 139 -21.18 -11.31 21.03
N LEU A 140 -21.83 -12.41 20.61
CA LEU A 140 -21.55 -13.06 19.33
C LEU A 140 -21.84 -12.12 18.15
N VAL A 141 -22.97 -11.40 18.18
CA VAL A 141 -23.32 -10.40 17.15
C VAL A 141 -22.31 -9.26 17.15
N ALA A 142 -21.95 -8.71 18.31
CA ALA A 142 -20.96 -7.64 18.43
C ALA A 142 -19.58 -8.06 17.89
N MET A 143 -19.08 -9.24 18.27
CA MET A 143 -17.81 -9.77 17.77
C MET A 143 -17.84 -10.06 16.27
N SER A 144 -18.98 -10.46 15.72
CA SER A 144 -19.14 -10.69 14.28
C SER A 144 -18.97 -9.41 13.43
N VAL A 145 -19.07 -8.23 14.04
CA VAL A 145 -18.85 -6.93 13.39
C VAL A 145 -17.48 -6.36 13.76
N LEU A 146 -17.11 -6.41 15.04
CA LEU A 146 -15.86 -5.85 15.54
C LEU A 146 -14.62 -6.58 15.00
N ALA A 147 -14.65 -7.91 14.89
CA ALA A 147 -13.48 -8.67 14.42
C ALA A 147 -13.12 -8.38 12.95
N PRO A 148 -14.07 -8.36 11.99
CA PRO A 148 -13.78 -7.92 10.61
C PRO A 148 -13.28 -6.47 10.53
N LEU A 149 -13.85 -5.54 11.31
CA LEU A 149 -13.39 -4.15 11.34
C LEU A 149 -11.95 -4.05 11.85
N ALA A 150 -11.62 -4.75 12.92
CA ALA A 150 -10.26 -4.81 13.45
C ALA A 150 -9.27 -5.40 12.43
N ALA A 151 -9.64 -6.51 11.77
CA ALA A 151 -8.82 -7.13 10.73
C ALA A 151 -8.56 -6.17 9.56
N MET A 152 -9.58 -5.44 9.10
CA MET A 152 -9.42 -4.42 8.06
C MET A 152 -8.48 -3.29 8.49
N ILE A 153 -8.61 -2.78 9.72
CA ILE A 153 -7.73 -1.72 10.25
C ILE A 153 -6.28 -2.19 10.29
N ILE A 154 -6.03 -3.40 10.79
CA ILE A 154 -4.70 -4.00 10.85
C ILE A 154 -4.13 -4.15 9.44
N GLN A 155 -4.91 -4.67 8.49
CA GLN A 155 -4.47 -4.83 7.10
C GLN A 155 -4.10 -3.49 6.45
N MET A 156 -4.91 -2.46 6.65
CA MET A 156 -4.62 -1.10 6.15
C MET A 156 -3.37 -0.51 6.82
N ALA A 157 -3.18 -0.73 8.11
CA ALA A 157 -1.99 -0.27 8.83
C ALA A 157 -0.71 -0.95 8.31
N ILE A 158 -0.77 -2.26 8.04
CA ILE A 158 0.34 -3.01 7.42
C ILE A 158 0.64 -2.42 6.04
N SER A 159 -0.37 -2.26 5.18
CA SER A 159 -0.20 -1.70 3.82
C SER A 159 0.51 -0.34 3.86
N ARG A 160 0.00 0.61 4.65
CA ARG A 160 0.60 1.94 4.80
C ARG A 160 2.03 1.87 5.34
N SER A 161 2.30 1.01 6.32
CA SER A 161 3.65 0.84 6.85
C SER A 161 4.63 0.32 5.79
N ARG A 162 4.19 -0.56 4.87
CA ARG A 162 5.04 -1.07 3.78
C ARG A 162 5.31 0.00 2.74
N GLU A 163 4.34 0.83 2.41
CA GLU A 163 4.51 1.97 1.51
C GLU A 163 5.57 2.96 2.02
N TYR A 164 5.51 3.36 3.30
CA TYR A 164 6.53 4.26 3.85
C TYR A 164 7.91 3.61 3.89
N LEU A 165 7.98 2.30 4.15
CA LEU A 165 9.25 1.56 4.12
C LEU A 165 9.80 1.50 2.68
N ALA A 166 8.94 1.30 1.69
CA ALA A 166 9.30 1.30 0.28
C ALA A 166 9.77 2.69 -0.18
N ASP A 167 9.15 3.78 0.28
CA ASP A 167 9.63 5.15 0.04
C ASP A 167 11.05 5.36 0.57
N ALA A 168 11.29 4.99 1.83
CA ALA A 168 12.61 5.13 2.45
C ALA A 168 13.67 4.24 1.79
N THR A 169 13.31 2.99 1.49
CA THR A 169 14.21 2.02 0.83
C THR A 169 14.50 2.44 -0.61
N GLY A 170 13.48 2.90 -1.35
CA GLY A 170 13.61 3.40 -2.72
C GLY A 170 14.49 4.64 -2.77
N ALA A 171 14.30 5.58 -1.85
CA ALA A 171 15.19 6.74 -1.71
C ALA A 171 16.64 6.32 -1.43
N ALA A 172 16.86 5.31 -0.59
CA ALA A 172 18.20 4.78 -0.32
C ALA A 172 18.82 4.07 -1.54
N ILE A 173 18.05 3.29 -2.31
CA ILE A 173 18.52 2.65 -3.55
C ILE A 173 18.87 3.70 -4.61
N CYS A 174 18.02 4.71 -4.76
CA CYS A 174 18.20 5.77 -5.74
C CYS A 174 19.30 6.78 -5.32
N GLY A 175 19.55 6.90 -4.03
CA GLY A 175 20.43 7.90 -3.42
C GLY A 175 19.83 9.32 -3.41
N GLN A 176 18.59 9.49 -3.87
CA GLN A 176 17.93 10.78 -4.01
C GLN A 176 16.44 10.66 -3.68
N SER A 177 16.01 11.19 -2.53
CA SER A 177 14.61 11.17 -2.12
C SER A 177 13.72 12.15 -2.89
N GLU A 178 14.30 13.26 -3.37
CA GLU A 178 13.58 14.31 -4.09
C GLU A 178 13.03 13.83 -5.44
N TRP A 179 13.71 12.88 -6.09
CA TRP A 179 13.27 12.32 -7.37
C TRP A 179 11.93 11.61 -7.25
N LEU A 180 11.76 10.80 -6.21
CA LEU A 180 10.48 10.15 -5.92
C LEU A 180 9.43 11.17 -5.46
N ALA A 181 9.80 12.16 -4.65
CA ALA A 181 8.88 13.20 -4.20
C ALA A 181 8.26 13.98 -5.37
N ARG A 182 9.08 14.41 -6.34
CA ARG A 182 8.62 15.10 -7.56
C ARG A 182 7.77 14.20 -8.46
N ALA A 183 8.14 12.93 -8.58
CA ALA A 183 7.34 11.96 -9.34
C ALA A 183 5.95 11.80 -8.72
N LEU A 184 5.86 11.69 -7.40
CA LEU A 184 4.60 11.63 -6.65
C LEU A 184 3.74 12.88 -6.87
N GLU A 185 4.34 14.09 -6.85
CA GLU A 185 3.63 15.34 -7.15
C GLU A 185 3.02 15.33 -8.55
N LYS A 186 3.78 14.90 -9.56
CA LYS A 186 3.29 14.79 -10.94
C LYS A 186 2.16 13.79 -11.08
N LEU A 187 2.30 12.60 -10.47
CA LEU A 187 1.24 11.59 -10.50
C LEU A 187 -0.03 12.07 -9.80
N GLY A 188 0.10 12.75 -8.66
CA GLY A 188 -1.03 13.36 -7.96
C GLY A 188 -1.75 14.40 -8.81
N ALA A 189 -1.00 15.26 -9.51
CA ALA A 189 -1.56 16.27 -10.40
C ALA A 189 -2.23 15.67 -11.65
N HIS A 190 -1.74 14.52 -12.15
CA HIS A 190 -2.27 13.85 -13.34
C HIS A 190 -3.50 12.98 -13.03
N SER A 191 -3.53 12.33 -11.85
CA SER A 191 -4.65 11.48 -11.40
C SER A 191 -5.96 12.26 -11.26
N GLY A 192 -5.90 13.56 -10.95
CA GLY A 192 -7.08 14.43 -10.88
C GLY A 192 -7.65 14.87 -12.23
N ARG A 193 -6.97 14.59 -13.37
CA ARG A 193 -7.29 15.17 -14.68
C ARG A 193 -7.87 14.19 -15.70
N MET A 194 -7.67 12.89 -15.54
CA MET A 194 -8.22 11.89 -16.47
C MET A 194 -9.19 10.96 -15.74
N PRO A 195 -10.47 10.85 -16.19
CA PRO A 195 -11.34 9.78 -15.71
C PRO A 195 -10.74 8.45 -16.17
N MET A 196 -10.09 7.74 -15.24
CA MET A 196 -9.54 6.43 -15.53
C MET A 196 -10.69 5.44 -15.73
N ASN A 197 -10.73 4.78 -16.88
CA ASN A 197 -11.43 3.50 -17.04
C ASN A 197 -10.58 2.40 -16.37
N ALA A 198 -10.36 2.51 -15.06
CA ALA A 198 -9.69 1.48 -14.30
C ALA A 198 -10.69 0.35 -14.00
N ASN A 199 -10.36 -0.88 -14.39
CA ASN A 199 -11.07 -2.05 -13.89
C ASN A 199 -10.87 -2.08 -12.36
N PRO A 200 -11.93 -2.14 -11.54
CA PRO A 200 -11.81 -2.22 -10.07
C PRO A 200 -10.87 -3.33 -9.61
N SER A 201 -10.74 -4.39 -10.41
CA SER A 201 -9.89 -5.55 -10.14
C SER A 201 -8.38 -5.27 -10.27
N THR A 202 -7.95 -4.19 -10.96
CA THR A 202 -6.53 -3.81 -11.12
C THR A 202 -6.19 -2.47 -10.46
N ALA A 203 -7.15 -1.83 -9.79
CA ALA A 203 -6.96 -0.53 -9.14
C ALA A 203 -5.87 -0.52 -8.05
N HIS A 204 -5.59 -1.68 -7.43
CA HIS A 204 -4.53 -1.86 -6.44
C HIS A 204 -3.11 -1.92 -7.04
N MET A 205 -2.98 -1.91 -8.37
CA MET A 205 -1.70 -1.87 -9.10
C MET A 205 -1.35 -0.46 -9.61
N LEU A 206 -2.17 0.55 -9.28
CA LEU A 206 -1.95 1.94 -9.70
C LEU A 206 -1.23 2.70 -8.58
N ILE A 207 -0.14 3.41 -8.92
CA ILE A 207 0.63 4.23 -7.94
C ILE A 207 -0.25 5.31 -7.28
N VAL A 208 -1.27 5.80 -8.00
CA VAL A 208 -2.25 6.75 -7.47
C VAL A 208 -3.65 6.23 -7.77
N ASN A 209 -4.46 6.13 -6.72
CA ASN A 209 -5.85 5.67 -6.82
C ASN A 209 -6.73 6.73 -7.53
N PRO A 210 -7.28 6.45 -8.73
CA PRO A 210 -8.10 7.40 -9.48
C PRO A 210 -9.44 7.74 -8.81
N LEU A 211 -9.89 6.93 -7.85
CA LEU A 211 -11.19 7.11 -7.19
C LEU A 211 -11.11 8.02 -5.97
N ALA A 212 -9.93 8.51 -5.61
CA ALA A 212 -9.74 9.35 -4.43
C ALA A 212 -10.35 10.76 -4.55
N GLY A 213 -10.70 11.19 -5.77
CA GLY A 213 -11.18 12.56 -6.04
C GLY A 213 -12.67 12.83 -5.79
N LYS A 214 -13.52 11.82 -5.50
CA LYS A 214 -14.99 12.03 -5.46
C LYS A 214 -15.78 11.27 -4.40
N SER A 215 -15.17 10.55 -3.46
CA SER A 215 -15.96 9.74 -2.54
C SER A 215 -15.38 9.68 -1.14
N LEU A 216 -16.27 9.49 -0.17
CA LEU A 216 -16.02 9.16 1.24
C LEU A 216 -15.14 7.89 1.44
N MET A 217 -14.57 7.34 0.37
CA MET A 217 -13.64 6.20 0.27
C MET A 217 -12.15 6.55 0.50
N SER A 218 -11.81 7.73 1.03
CA SER A 218 -10.43 8.03 1.48
C SER A 218 -9.87 7.00 2.47
N TRP A 219 -10.75 6.24 3.12
CA TRP A 219 -10.42 5.24 4.14
C TRP A 219 -10.02 3.89 3.53
N PHE A 220 -10.33 3.64 2.25
CA PHE A 220 -10.03 2.40 1.52
C PHE A 220 -8.92 2.55 0.47
N SER A 221 -8.23 3.70 0.43
CA SER A 221 -6.98 3.81 -0.34
C SER A 221 -5.91 2.95 0.32
N THR A 222 -5.43 1.94 -0.40
CA THR A 222 -4.32 1.07 0.03
C THR A 222 -3.00 1.83 0.18
N HIS A 223 -2.91 3.04 -0.39
CA HIS A 223 -1.77 3.95 -0.26
C HIS A 223 -2.02 5.05 0.78
N PRO A 224 -0.99 5.43 1.57
CA PRO A 224 -1.07 6.56 2.48
C PRO A 224 -1.24 7.89 1.72
N PRO A 225 -1.70 8.96 2.41
CA PRO A 225 -1.86 10.28 1.80
C PRO A 225 -0.58 10.74 1.08
N LEU A 226 -0.74 11.17 -0.17
CA LEU A 226 0.38 11.56 -1.04
C LEU A 226 1.26 12.65 -0.40
N GLN A 227 0.63 13.64 0.22
CA GLN A 227 1.30 14.74 0.90
C GLN A 227 2.18 14.25 2.05
N GLU A 228 1.77 13.19 2.73
CA GLU A 228 2.55 12.60 3.82
C GLU A 228 3.78 11.86 3.33
N ARG A 229 3.65 11.12 2.22
CA ARG A 229 4.79 10.48 1.56
C ARG A 229 5.82 11.52 1.10
N ILE A 230 5.36 12.56 0.40
CA ILE A 230 6.21 13.66 -0.08
C ILE A 230 6.91 14.36 1.09
N ALA A 231 6.18 14.65 2.17
CA ALA A 231 6.76 15.31 3.34
C ALA A 231 7.86 14.46 3.99
N ARG A 232 7.61 13.15 4.17
CA ARG A 232 8.60 12.20 4.70
C ARG A 232 9.85 12.12 3.82
N LEU A 233 9.69 12.05 2.50
CA LEU A 233 10.80 12.02 1.54
C LEU A 233 11.66 13.30 1.58
N ARG A 234 11.03 14.45 1.82
CA ARG A 234 11.70 15.76 1.94
C ARG A 234 12.19 16.07 3.36
N GLY A 235 11.92 15.21 4.34
CA GLY A 235 12.19 15.50 5.75
C GLY A 235 11.37 16.67 6.31
N THR A 236 10.27 17.05 5.65
CA THR A 236 9.37 18.11 6.09
C THR A 236 8.23 17.51 6.91
N ARG A 237 7.64 18.31 7.81
CA ARG A 237 6.42 17.91 8.51
C ARG A 237 5.22 18.24 7.63
N VAL A 238 4.28 17.31 7.51
CA VAL A 238 2.96 17.62 6.94
C VAL A 238 2.28 18.60 7.89
N SER A 239 1.96 19.80 7.41
CA SER A 239 1.09 20.72 8.11
C SER A 239 -0.32 20.13 8.14
N GLY A 240 -0.61 19.27 9.12
CA GLY A 240 -1.99 18.92 9.46
C GLY A 240 -2.72 20.16 9.98
N PRO A 241 -4.06 20.19 9.97
CA PRO A 241 -4.78 21.23 10.71
C PRO A 241 -4.25 21.23 12.14
N PRO A 242 -4.03 22.41 12.76
CA PRO A 242 -3.44 22.48 14.08
C PRO A 242 -4.31 21.65 15.03
N VAL A 243 -3.80 20.50 15.45
CA VAL A 243 -4.33 19.82 16.61
C VAL A 243 -4.09 20.80 17.73
N LYS A 244 -5.12 21.55 18.12
CA LYS A 244 -5.10 22.31 19.36
C LYS A 244 -4.75 21.28 20.42
N SER A 245 -3.51 21.32 20.89
CA SER A 245 -3.09 20.63 22.10
C SER A 245 -3.93 21.21 23.23
N THR A 246 -5.10 20.63 23.47
CA THR A 246 -5.97 20.98 24.60
C THR A 246 -5.42 20.46 25.92
N ALA A 247 -4.29 19.75 25.91
CA ALA A 247 -3.50 19.53 27.11
C ALA A 247 -2.81 20.84 27.49
N SER A 248 -3.50 21.65 28.31
CA SER A 248 -2.86 22.73 29.06
C SER A 248 -1.70 22.15 29.89
N ALA A 249 -0.65 22.95 30.14
CA ALA A 249 0.48 22.55 30.97
C ALA A 249 0.03 21.97 32.33
N SER A 250 -1.06 22.52 32.87
CA SER A 250 -1.75 22.05 34.08
C SER A 250 -2.16 20.57 34.06
N GLY A 251 -2.57 20.01 32.91
CA GLY A 251 -3.02 18.61 32.83
C GLY A 251 -1.85 17.62 32.89
N ARG A 252 -0.69 18.01 32.34
CA ARG A 252 0.53 17.19 32.39
C ARG A 252 1.17 17.19 33.78
N ASP A 253 1.09 18.31 34.48
CA ASP A 253 1.62 18.44 35.84
C ASP A 253 0.75 17.71 36.86
N GLN A 254 -0.58 17.72 36.70
CA GLN A 254 -1.49 16.91 37.51
C GLN A 254 -1.31 15.41 37.29
N ALA A 255 -1.09 14.96 36.04
CA ALA A 255 -0.83 13.56 35.74
C ALA A 255 0.49 13.07 36.37
N ARG A 256 1.56 13.89 36.33
CA ARG A 256 2.83 13.60 37.02
C ARG A 256 2.67 13.54 38.53
N ALA A 257 2.00 14.53 39.14
CA ALA A 257 1.77 14.57 40.58
C ALA A 257 0.87 13.44 41.10
N THR A 258 0.05 12.85 40.23
CA THR A 258 -0.77 11.67 40.56
C THR A 258 0.08 10.40 40.49
N TRP A 259 0.97 10.29 39.50
CA TRP A 259 1.87 9.16 39.35
C TRP A 259 2.89 9.06 40.49
N ASP A 260 3.48 10.19 40.91
CA ASP A 260 4.43 10.25 42.04
C ASP A 260 3.80 9.92 43.40
N ARG A 261 2.47 10.00 43.50
CA ARG A 261 1.72 9.66 44.71
C ARG A 261 1.38 8.17 44.79
N LEU A 262 1.28 7.51 43.64
CA LEU A 262 1.00 6.08 43.51
C LEU A 262 2.28 5.23 43.58
N SER A 263 3.45 5.84 43.42
CA SER A 263 4.76 5.19 43.43
C SER A 263 5.47 5.23 44.79
N LYS A 264 4.78 5.67 45.85
CA LYS A 264 5.18 5.54 47.26
C LYS A 264 4.26 4.56 47.97
#